data_AF-A0A9D8RPC3-F1
#
_entry.id   AF-A0A9D8RPC3-F1
#
_cell.length_a   1.000
_cell.length_b   1.000
_cell.length_c   1.000
_cell.angle_alpha   90.00
_cell.angle_beta   90.00
_cell.angle_gamma   90.00
#
_symmetry.space_group_name_H-M   'P 1'
#
loop_
_entity.id
_entity.type
_entity.pdbx_description
1 polymer ?
#
loop_
_entity_poly.entity_id
_entity_poly.type
_entity_poly.pdbx_seq_one_letter_code
_entity_poly.pdbx_strand_id
1 'polypeptide(L)'
;GIIILDSNLGEKTGWLKVAKKSTKDLLNKDIIVLGRGEDKPFNTLWKSEGRIGEVESPFIYHDADAVGGNSGGPILLKDSSHPIIAIEIAGKRENAPEGEYNNHGFLINDDIIFAIEWNKKQTL
;
A
#
# COMPACT_ATOMS: atom_id res chain seq x y z
N GLY A 1 -7.12 8.73 6.61
CA GLY A 1 -7.63 8.53 7.99
C GLY A 1 -7.33 7.12 8.45
N ILE A 2 -7.46 6.83 9.73
CA ILE A 2 -7.34 5.47 10.29
C ILE A 2 -8.73 4.99 10.71
N ILE A 3 -9.07 3.75 10.38
CA ILE A 3 -10.30 3.10 10.82
C ILE A 3 -9.96 2.20 12.00
N ILE A 4 -10.63 2.41 13.13
CA ILE A 4 -10.53 1.56 14.32
C ILE A 4 -11.79 0.70 14.37
N LEU A 5 -11.60 -0.61 14.52
CA LEU A 5 -12.70 -1.56 14.68
C LEU A 5 -13.10 -1.64 16.15
N ASP A 6 -14.36 -2.00 16.40
CA ASP A 6 -14.91 -2.22 17.75
C ASP A 6 -14.38 -3.49 18.44
N SER A 7 -13.53 -4.25 17.76
CA SER A 7 -12.98 -5.52 18.21
C SER A 7 -11.55 -5.74 17.70
N ASN A 8 -10.76 -6.49 18.47
CA ASN A 8 -9.38 -6.84 18.10
C ASN A 8 -9.37 -7.99 17.08
N LEU A 9 -9.55 -7.66 15.80
CA LEU A 9 -9.51 -8.64 14.72
C LEU A 9 -8.12 -9.29 14.58
N GLY A 10 -7.05 -8.56 14.93
CA GLY A 10 -5.67 -9.02 14.79
C GLY A 10 -5.31 -10.23 15.66
N GLU A 11 -6.01 -10.49 16.76
CA GLU A 11 -5.86 -11.73 17.54
C GLU A 11 -6.34 -12.97 16.78
N LYS A 12 -7.27 -12.80 15.83
CA LYS A 12 -7.82 -13.89 15.01
C LYS A 12 -7.09 -14.03 13.67
N THR A 13 -6.68 -12.91 13.07
CA THR A 13 -6.13 -12.88 11.70
C THR A 13 -4.63 -12.61 11.64
N GLY A 14 -4.00 -12.27 12.75
CA GLY A 14 -2.63 -11.74 12.79
C GLY A 14 -2.56 -10.28 12.34
N TRP A 15 -1.33 -9.76 12.30
CA TRP A 15 -1.02 -8.38 11.94
C TRP A 15 -0.03 -8.34 10.78
N LEU A 16 -0.28 -7.44 9.82
CA LEU A 16 0.70 -7.11 8.79
C LEU A 16 1.65 -6.04 9.33
N LYS A 17 2.95 -6.23 9.06
CA LYS A 17 3.96 -5.26 9.44
C LYS A 17 3.87 -4.03 8.53
N VAL A 18 3.87 -2.85 9.12
CA VAL A 18 3.98 -1.57 8.40
C VAL A 18 5.42 -1.07 8.52
N ALA A 19 6.01 -0.55 7.44
CA ALA A 19 7.38 -0.06 7.45
C ALA A 19 7.56 1.22 6.63
N LYS A 20 8.14 2.24 7.26
CA LYS A 20 8.74 3.38 6.56
C LYS A 20 10.06 2.95 5.91
N LYS A 21 10.26 3.32 4.65
CA LYS A 21 11.49 3.03 3.88
C LYS A 21 11.98 4.32 3.21
N SER A 22 13.29 4.43 3.00
CA SER A 22 13.85 5.56 2.26
C SER A 22 13.59 5.39 0.76
N THR A 23 13.62 6.48 -0.02
CA THR A 23 13.55 6.41 -1.49
C THR A 23 14.57 5.43 -2.07
N LYS A 24 15.80 5.42 -1.55
CA LYS A 24 16.86 4.50 -1.99
C LYS A 24 16.50 3.03 -1.74
N ASP A 25 15.76 2.75 -0.67
CA ASP A 25 15.34 1.39 -0.32
C ASP A 25 14.14 0.92 -1.13
N LEU A 26 13.43 1.82 -1.82
CA LEU A 26 12.19 1.56 -2.54
C LEU A 26 12.35 1.61 -4.06
N LEU A 27 13.18 2.51 -4.59
CA LEU A 27 13.34 2.67 -6.02
C LEU A 27 13.80 1.35 -6.68
N ASN A 28 13.15 0.96 -7.77
CA ASN A 28 13.39 -0.28 -8.52
C ASN A 28 13.18 -1.57 -7.69
N LYS A 29 12.39 -1.51 -6.61
CA LYS A 29 12.04 -2.71 -5.85
C LYS A 29 10.77 -3.35 -6.37
N ASP A 30 10.78 -4.67 -6.34
CA ASP A 30 9.62 -5.47 -6.65
C ASP A 30 8.61 -5.38 -5.50
N ILE A 31 7.33 -5.35 -5.86
CA ILE A 31 6.21 -5.18 -4.94
C ILE A 31 5.10 -6.17 -5.24
N ILE A 32 4.21 -6.31 -4.27
CA ILE A 32 2.93 -7.00 -4.40
C ILE A 32 1.82 -6.02 -4.03
N VAL A 33 0.82 -5.88 -4.90
CA VAL A 33 -0.43 -5.18 -4.60
C VAL A 33 -1.51 -6.22 -4.34
N LEU A 34 -2.17 -6.13 -3.19
CA LEU A 34 -3.33 -6.95 -2.86
C LEU A 34 -4.60 -6.12 -2.91
N GLY A 35 -5.61 -6.58 -3.63
CA GLY A 35 -6.87 -5.85 -3.72
C GLY A 35 -8.02 -6.64 -4.34
N ARG A 36 -9.18 -5.97 -4.45
CA ARG A 36 -10.44 -6.55 -4.92
C ARG A 36 -10.92 -5.79 -6.16
N GLY A 37 -10.12 -5.88 -7.23
CA GLY A 37 -10.41 -5.24 -8.51
C GLY A 37 -11.78 -5.62 -9.07
N GLU A 38 -12.48 -4.64 -9.62
CA GLU A 38 -13.84 -4.77 -10.18
C GLU A 38 -13.88 -5.59 -11.48
N ASP A 39 -12.74 -5.77 -12.13
CA ASP A 39 -12.55 -6.59 -13.33
C ASP A 39 -12.42 -8.09 -13.02
N LYS A 40 -12.47 -8.47 -11.74
CA LYS A 40 -12.43 -9.85 -11.25
C LYS A 40 -13.79 -10.26 -10.66
N PRO A 41 -14.04 -11.57 -10.44
CA PRO A 41 -15.29 -12.01 -9.81
C PRO A 41 -15.55 -11.30 -8.48
N PHE A 42 -16.82 -10.96 -8.24
CA PHE A 42 -17.20 -10.17 -7.07
C PHE A 42 -16.66 -10.74 -5.76
N ASN A 43 -16.11 -9.85 -4.93
CA ASN A 43 -15.58 -10.18 -3.59
C ASN A 43 -14.46 -11.24 -3.57
N THR A 44 -13.63 -11.29 -4.62
CA THR A 44 -12.40 -12.09 -4.63
C THR A 44 -11.17 -11.23 -4.39
N LEU A 45 -10.17 -11.76 -3.69
CA LEU A 45 -8.89 -11.10 -3.45
C LEU A 45 -7.89 -11.55 -4.50
N TRP A 46 -7.20 -10.59 -5.13
CA TRP A 46 -6.19 -10.85 -6.14
C TRP A 46 -4.85 -10.26 -5.76
N LYS A 47 -3.80 -10.92 -6.24
CA LYS A 47 -2.41 -10.51 -6.12
C LYS A 47 -1.93 -10.01 -7.47
N SER A 48 -1.43 -8.78 -7.51
CA SER A 48 -0.68 -8.23 -8.63
C SER A 48 0.77 -8.04 -8.21
N GLU A 49 1.71 -8.36 -9.10
CA GLU A 49 3.14 -8.15 -8.86
C GLU A 49 3.65 -7.09 -9.83
N GLY A 50 4.60 -6.28 -9.38
CA GLY A 50 5.22 -5.25 -10.20
C GLY A 50 6.47 -4.70 -9.54
N ARG A 51 6.87 -3.51 -9.95
CA ARG A 51 8.05 -2.78 -9.50
C ARG A 51 7.75 -1.31 -9.33
N ILE A 52 8.39 -0.71 -8.32
CA ILE A 52 8.40 0.74 -8.11
C ILE A 52 9.35 1.38 -9.12
N GLY A 53 8.81 2.23 -9.98
CA GLY A 53 9.59 3.02 -10.93
C GLY A 53 10.01 4.38 -10.39
N GLU A 54 9.21 4.96 -9.51
CA GLU A 54 9.46 6.28 -8.96
C GLU A 54 8.97 6.42 -7.51
N VAL A 55 9.65 7.28 -6.76
CA VAL A 55 9.31 7.62 -5.39
C VAL A 55 9.38 9.14 -5.25
N GLU A 56 8.21 9.76 -5.21
CA GLU A 56 8.04 11.21 -5.07
C GLU A 56 7.13 11.45 -3.87
N SER A 57 7.73 11.79 -2.72
CA SER A 57 6.97 11.94 -1.48
C SER A 57 5.77 12.90 -1.64
N PRO A 58 4.54 12.51 -1.23
CA PRO A 58 4.22 11.37 -0.37
C PRO A 58 3.80 10.09 -1.12
N PHE A 59 4.16 9.91 -2.38
CA PHE A 59 3.71 8.82 -3.24
C PHE A 59 4.84 7.90 -3.70
N ILE A 60 4.45 6.68 -4.06
CA ILE A 60 5.24 5.80 -4.94
C ILE A 60 4.45 5.55 -6.22
N TYR A 61 5.15 5.34 -7.33
CA TYR A 61 4.55 4.97 -8.61
C TYR A 61 5.09 3.61 -9.04
N HIS A 62 4.21 2.75 -9.54
CA HIS A 62 4.53 1.38 -9.93
C HIS A 62 3.75 0.89 -11.15
N ASP A 63 4.22 -0.21 -11.71
CA ASP A 63 3.68 -0.86 -12.92
C ASP A 63 2.75 -2.05 -12.61
N ALA A 64 2.60 -2.45 -11.34
CA ALA A 64 1.69 -3.52 -10.96
C ALA A 64 0.25 -3.19 -11.40
N ASP A 65 -0.44 -4.15 -12.03
CA ASP A 65 -1.83 -3.99 -12.47
C ASP A 65 -2.74 -3.63 -11.29
N ALA A 66 -3.46 -2.52 -11.43
CA ALA A 66 -4.48 -2.07 -10.50
C ALA A 66 -5.62 -1.39 -11.28
N VAL A 67 -6.85 -1.68 -10.86
CA VAL A 67 -8.09 -1.08 -11.38
C VAL A 67 -8.98 -0.61 -10.23
N GLY A 68 -10.14 -0.02 -10.56
CA GLY A 68 -11.19 0.30 -9.58
C GLY A 68 -11.48 -0.88 -8.65
N GLY A 69 -11.67 -0.60 -7.36
CA GLY A 69 -11.82 -1.63 -6.32
C GLY A 69 -10.51 -2.06 -5.62
N ASN A 70 -9.33 -1.69 -6.13
CA ASN A 70 -8.06 -1.91 -5.41
C ASN A 70 -7.72 -0.79 -4.40
N SER A 71 -8.43 0.35 -4.44
CA SER A 71 -8.20 1.46 -3.51
C SER A 71 -8.26 1.02 -2.05
N GLY A 72 -7.26 1.42 -1.26
CA GLY A 72 -7.10 1.01 0.13
C GLY A 72 -6.36 -0.32 0.32
N GLY A 73 -6.05 -1.03 -0.76
CA GLY A 73 -5.26 -2.26 -0.73
C GLY A 73 -3.81 -2.01 -0.31
N PRO A 74 -3.17 -2.94 0.41
CA PRO A 74 -1.77 -2.77 0.80
C PRO A 74 -0.84 -2.99 -0.39
N ILE A 75 0.17 -2.12 -0.50
CA ILE A 75 1.35 -2.35 -1.33
C ILE A 75 2.45 -2.89 -0.43
N LEU A 76 2.84 -4.13 -0.69
CA LEU A 76 3.84 -4.88 0.05
C LEU A 76 5.17 -4.82 -0.69
N LEU A 77 6.25 -4.52 0.02
CA LEU A 77 7.60 -4.71 -0.52
C LEU A 77 7.87 -6.21 -0.63
N LYS A 78 8.31 -6.70 -1.79
CA LYS A 78 8.60 -8.13 -2.02
C LYS A 78 9.95 -8.50 -1.39
N ASP A 79 10.02 -8.43 -0.07
CA ASP A 79 11.15 -8.84 0.77
C ASP A 79 10.75 -10.00 1.71
N SER A 80 11.67 -10.49 2.54
CA SER A 80 11.42 -11.64 3.42
C SER A 80 10.25 -11.45 4.40
N SER A 81 9.90 -10.21 4.73
CA SER A 81 8.87 -9.86 5.71
C SER A 81 7.60 -9.28 5.11
N HIS A 82 7.57 -9.02 3.80
CA HIS A 82 6.45 -8.43 3.07
C HIS A 82 5.78 -7.25 3.79
N PRO A 83 6.53 -6.22 4.24
CA PRO A 83 5.92 -5.13 4.97
C PRO A 83 5.09 -4.24 4.04
N ILE A 84 4.01 -3.70 4.58
CA ILE A 84 3.25 -2.62 3.95
C ILE A 84 4.13 -1.38 3.92
N ILE A 85 4.42 -0.90 2.71
CA ILE A 85 5.25 0.30 2.46
C ILE A 85 4.43 1.46 1.88
N ALA A 86 3.25 1.16 1.33
CA ALA A 86 2.30 2.15 0.83
C ALA A 86 0.89 1.56 0.79
N ILE A 87 -0.10 2.43 0.60
CA ILE A 87 -1.51 2.06 0.41
C ILE A 87 -1.92 2.47 -1.00
N GLU A 88 -2.45 1.54 -1.78
CA GLU A 88 -2.94 1.77 -3.14
C GLU A 88 -4.05 2.83 -3.13
N ILE A 89 -3.94 3.85 -3.99
CA ILE A 89 -4.96 4.90 -4.10
C ILE A 89 -5.66 4.80 -5.45
N ALA A 90 -4.91 4.98 -6.54
CA ALA A 90 -5.46 5.16 -7.87
C ALA A 90 -4.40 5.02 -8.98
N GLY A 91 -4.89 5.04 -10.23
CA GLY A 91 -4.07 5.14 -11.43
C GLY A 91 -3.46 6.53 -11.67
N LYS A 92 -3.07 6.79 -12.93
CA LYS A 92 -2.14 7.87 -13.28
C LYS A 92 -2.69 9.23 -12.88
N ARG A 93 -1.87 10.03 -12.19
CA ARG A 93 -2.16 11.45 -11.90
C ARG A 93 -1.83 12.30 -13.11
N GLU A 94 -2.49 13.45 -13.26
CA GLU A 94 -2.26 14.39 -14.37
C GLU A 94 -0.79 14.80 -14.51
N ASN A 95 -0.07 14.92 -13.39
CA ASN A 95 1.35 15.25 -13.33
C ASN A 95 2.25 14.04 -12.99
N ALA A 96 1.74 12.81 -13.17
CA ALA A 96 2.55 11.63 -12.93
C ALA A 96 3.66 11.49 -13.99
N PRO A 97 4.79 10.87 -13.64
CA PRO A 97 5.88 10.59 -14.56
C PRO A 97 5.39 9.92 -15.86
N GLU A 98 6.03 10.25 -16.99
CA GLU A 98 5.78 9.54 -18.25
C GLU A 98 6.36 8.13 -18.18
N GLY A 99 5.58 7.10 -18.57
CA GLY A 99 6.04 5.72 -18.60
C GLY A 99 4.96 4.69 -18.24
N GLU A 100 5.40 3.49 -17.89
CA GLU A 100 4.54 2.35 -17.54
C GLU A 100 4.08 2.37 -16.07
N TYR A 101 4.63 3.27 -15.24
CA TYR A 101 4.34 3.40 -13.81
C TYR A 101 3.06 4.22 -13.56
N ASN A 102 1.94 3.71 -14.05
CA ASN A 102 0.68 4.43 -14.09
C ASN A 102 -0.17 4.26 -12.83
N ASN A 103 0.24 3.45 -11.85
CA ASN A 103 -0.47 3.30 -10.58
C ASN A 103 0.32 3.92 -9.43
N HIS A 104 -0.38 4.44 -8.42
CA HIS A 104 0.27 5.08 -7.29
C HIS A 104 -0.38 4.77 -5.95
N GLY A 105 0.48 4.70 -4.95
CA GLY A 105 0.09 4.55 -3.55
C GLY A 105 0.64 5.65 -2.67
N PHE A 106 -0.04 5.88 -1.54
CA PHE A 106 0.44 6.77 -0.50
C PHE A 106 1.51 6.07 0.32
N LEU A 107 2.71 6.64 0.34
CA LEU A 107 3.87 6.10 1.05
C LEU A 107 3.65 6.16 2.57
N ILE A 108 3.99 5.09 3.26
CA ILE A 108 4.04 5.07 4.72
C ILE A 108 5.13 6.03 5.19
N ASN A 109 4.72 7.17 5.74
CA ASN A 109 5.58 8.23 6.25
C ASN A 109 5.45 8.39 7.77
N ASP A 110 6.17 9.36 8.34
CA ASP A 110 6.16 9.59 9.78
C ASP A 110 4.78 9.99 10.33
N ASP A 111 3.97 10.73 9.56
CA ASP A 111 2.62 11.10 9.96
C ASP A 111 1.71 9.88 10.08
N ILE A 112 1.83 8.91 9.15
CA ILE A 112 1.07 7.66 9.21
C ILE A 112 1.53 6.80 10.39
N ILE A 113 2.84 6.65 10.59
CA ILE A 113 3.37 5.90 11.74
C ILE A 113 2.91 6.55 13.05
N PHE A 114 3.01 7.87 13.16
CA PHE A 114 2.52 8.61 14.31
C PHE A 114 1.03 8.36 14.54
N ALA A 115 0.20 8.45 13.50
CA ALA A 115 -1.23 8.22 13.61
C ALA A 115 -1.54 6.78 14.05
N ILE A 116 -0.82 5.77 13.55
CA ILE A 116 -0.97 4.38 13.99
C ILE A 116 -0.64 4.24 15.47
N GLU A 117 0.52 4.75 15.90
CA GLU A 117 0.98 4.63 17.28
C GLU A 117 0.13 5.45 18.25
N TRP A 118 -0.38 6.61 17.82
CA TRP A 118 -1.33 7.40 18.60
C TRP A 118 -2.60 6.60 18.91
N ASN A 119 -3.21 5.98 17.88
CA ASN A 119 -4.47 5.25 18.03
C ASN A 119 -4.31 3.94 18.80
N LYS A 120 -3.16 3.26 18.71
CA LYS A 120 -2.85 2.10 19.57
C LYS A 120 -2.88 2.44 21.05
N LYS A 121 -2.47 3.66 21.44
CA LYS A 121 -2.49 4.10 22.85
C LYS A 121 -3.87 4.50 23.36
N GLN A 122 -4.81 4.80 22.48
CA GLN A 122 -6.18 5.18 22.87
C GLN A 122 -7.09 3.95 23.05
N THR A 123 -6.65 2.77 22.59
CA THR A 123 -7.43 1.53 22.54
C THR A 123 -6.97 0.47 23.55
N LEU A 124 -5.94 0.80 24.35
CA LEU A 124 -5.46 0.06 25.52
C LEU A 124 -5.91 0.77 26.80
#